data_AF-A0A2S3ZP07-F1
#
_entry.id   AF-A0A2S3ZP07-F1
#
_cell.length_a   1.000
_cell.length_b   1.000
_cell.length_c   1.000
_cell.angle_alpha   90.00
_cell.angle_beta   90.00
_cell.angle_gamma   90.00
#
_symmetry.space_group_name_H-M   'P 1'
#
loop_
_entity.id
_entity.type
_entity.pdbx_description
1 polymer ?
#
loop_
_entity_poly.entity_id
_entity_poly.type
_entity_poly.pdbx_seq_one_letter_code
_entity_poly.pdbx_strand_id
1 'polypeptide(L)'
;MAHRQRTPASPDERADKTCASCGRRIEWRAKWADNWDAVKYCSAACRSHGVNATDLRLEETIVTLLDARAQDATICPSDAARAIGGEEWRDLMEPARRAARRMVARGELQITQGGSVVDPSTAKGPIRLRRPR
;
A
#
# COMPACT_ATOMS: atom_id res chain seq x y z
N MET A 1 19.17 -29.64 8.59
CA MET A 1 19.98 -28.93 7.56
C MET A 1 19.27 -27.62 7.26
N ALA A 2 19.87 -26.47 7.55
CA ALA A 2 19.21 -25.19 7.27
C ALA A 2 19.24 -24.95 5.74
N HIS A 3 18.07 -24.94 5.11
CA HIS A 3 17.94 -24.56 3.71
C HIS A 3 18.40 -23.10 3.56
N ARG A 4 19.64 -22.91 3.12
CA ARG A 4 20.14 -21.60 2.70
C ARG A 4 19.50 -21.28 1.35
N GLN A 5 18.67 -20.24 1.30
CA GLN A 5 18.03 -19.82 0.05
C GLN A 5 19.12 -19.30 -0.90
N ARG A 6 19.00 -19.62 -2.20
CA ARG A 6 19.94 -19.10 -3.21
C ARG A 6 19.71 -17.60 -3.38
N THR A 7 20.79 -16.82 -3.36
CA THR A 7 20.75 -15.41 -3.72
C THR A 7 20.34 -15.26 -5.20
N PRO A 8 19.27 -14.53 -5.53
CA PRO A 8 18.93 -14.24 -6.91
C PRO A 8 20.01 -13.34 -7.55
N ALA A 9 20.61 -13.83 -8.63
CA ALA A 9 21.82 -13.28 -9.24
C ALA A 9 21.54 -11.98 -10.01
N SER A 10 20.37 -11.85 -10.63
CA SER A 10 19.97 -10.67 -11.41
C SER A 10 18.76 -9.93 -10.83
N PRO A 11 18.57 -8.63 -11.17
CA PRO A 11 17.35 -7.89 -10.84
C PRO A 11 16.09 -8.52 -11.43
N ASP A 12 16.15 -9.07 -12.64
CA ASP A 12 15.00 -9.61 -13.37
C ASP A 12 14.48 -10.92 -12.76
N GLU A 13 15.33 -11.68 -12.07
CA GLU A 13 14.94 -12.90 -11.35
C GLU A 13 14.29 -12.61 -9.98
N ARG A 14 14.33 -11.35 -9.50
CA ARG A 14 13.78 -10.99 -8.19
C ARG A 14 12.31 -10.68 -8.34
N ALA A 15 11.46 -11.59 -7.85
CA ALA A 15 10.03 -11.35 -7.77
C ALA A 15 9.76 -10.01 -7.08
N ASP A 16 8.91 -9.20 -7.71
CA ASP A 16 8.39 -7.98 -7.11
C ASP A 16 7.67 -8.32 -5.80
N LYS A 17 8.01 -7.59 -4.75
CA LYS A 17 7.38 -7.74 -3.44
C LYS A 17 6.78 -6.42 -3.00
N THR A 18 5.65 -6.50 -2.32
CA THR A 18 5.02 -5.35 -1.69
C THR A 18 5.08 -5.49 -0.18
N CYS A 19 5.41 -4.39 0.50
CA CYS A 19 5.49 -4.33 1.95
C CYS A 19 4.12 -4.59 2.56
N ALA A 20 4.00 -5.66 3.36
CA ALA A 20 2.75 -6.04 4.03
C ALA A 20 2.21 -4.95 4.98
N SER A 21 3.06 -4.05 5.46
CA SER A 21 2.69 -2.97 6.39
C SER A 21 2.26 -1.69 5.67
N CYS A 22 3.03 -1.21 4.68
CA CYS A 22 2.82 0.12 4.07
C CYS A 22 2.35 0.09 2.61
N GLY A 23 2.29 -1.10 1.99
CA GLY A 23 1.83 -1.27 0.61
C GLY A 23 2.80 -0.76 -0.46
N ARG A 24 3.99 -0.27 -0.11
CA ARG A 24 5.01 0.14 -1.09
C ARG A 24 5.77 -1.06 -1.64
N ARG A 25 6.26 -0.95 -2.87
CA ARG A 25 7.23 -1.89 -3.44
C ARG A 25 8.45 -2.01 -2.52
N ILE A 26 8.89 -3.24 -2.29
CA ILE A 26 10.11 -3.54 -1.56
C ILE A 26 11.25 -3.50 -2.58
N GLU A 27 12.08 -2.47 -2.51
CA GLU A 27 13.32 -2.41 -3.29
C GLU A 27 14.34 -3.38 -2.69
N TRP A 28 14.94 -4.21 -3.53
CA TRP A 28 15.97 -5.16 -3.11
C TRP A 28 17.14 -4.46 -2.41
N ARG A 29 17.73 -5.13 -1.41
CA ARG A 29 18.92 -4.68 -0.69
C ARG A 29 19.87 -5.86 -0.49
N ALA A 30 21.17 -5.63 -0.61
CA ALA A 30 22.21 -6.67 -0.48
C ALA A 30 22.07 -7.50 0.80
N LYS A 31 21.67 -6.89 1.92
CA LYS A 31 21.45 -7.58 3.21
C LYS A 31 20.33 -8.63 3.20
N TRP A 32 19.52 -8.70 2.15
CA TRP A 32 18.43 -9.66 1.98
C TRP A 32 18.77 -10.77 1.00
N ALA A 33 20.03 -10.86 0.55
CA ALA A 33 20.50 -11.87 -0.39
C ALA A 33 20.13 -13.31 0.05
N ASP A 34 20.39 -13.66 1.32
CA ASP A 34 20.16 -15.01 1.84
C ASP A 34 18.70 -15.32 2.24
N ASN A 35 17.78 -14.33 2.22
CA ASN A 35 16.41 -14.53 2.74
C ASN A 35 15.32 -13.74 2.01
N TRP A 36 15.54 -13.37 0.75
CA TRP A 36 14.62 -12.53 -0.04
C TRP A 36 13.18 -13.08 -0.04
N ASP A 37 13.02 -14.40 -0.13
CA ASP A 37 11.70 -15.02 -0.19
C ASP A 37 10.88 -14.74 1.08
N ALA A 38 11.55 -14.69 2.23
CA ALA A 38 10.94 -14.40 3.53
C ALA A 38 10.76 -12.89 3.82
N VAL A 39 11.27 -11.98 2.98
CA VAL A 39 11.13 -10.53 3.21
C VAL A 39 9.69 -10.09 2.98
N LYS A 40 9.03 -9.64 4.06
CA LYS A 40 7.64 -9.12 4.04
C LYS A 40 7.53 -7.61 4.22
N TYR A 41 8.58 -6.95 4.70
CA TYR A 41 8.54 -5.54 5.11
C TYR A 41 9.73 -4.76 4.52
N CYS A 42 9.48 -3.54 4.05
CA CYS A 42 10.51 -2.68 3.44
C CYS A 42 11.50 -2.09 4.46
N SER A 43 11.19 -2.10 5.75
CA SER A 43 12.03 -1.55 6.82
C SER A 43 11.72 -2.15 8.19
N ALA A 44 12.62 -1.94 9.16
CA ALA A 44 12.38 -2.32 10.55
C ALA A 44 11.19 -1.57 11.15
N ALA A 45 11.00 -0.29 10.81
CA ALA A 45 9.84 0.49 11.23
C ALA A 45 8.52 -0.11 10.73
N CYS A 46 8.45 -0.53 9.45
CA CYS A 46 7.28 -1.23 8.91
C CYS A 46 7.06 -2.60 9.55
N ARG A 47 8.15 -3.32 9.89
CA ARG A 47 8.04 -4.58 10.62
C ARG A 47 7.45 -4.38 12.02
N SER A 48 7.93 -3.37 12.74
CA SER A 48 7.45 -3.04 14.09
C SER A 48 6.00 -2.52 14.08
N HIS A 49 5.67 -1.67 13.10
CA HIS A 49 4.34 -1.08 12.99
C HIS A 49 3.28 -2.09 12.53
N GLY A 50 3.59 -2.95 11.55
CA GLY A 50 2.63 -3.95 11.04
C GLY A 50 1.42 -3.33 10.32
N VAL A 51 0.27 -3.99 10.44
CA VAL A 51 -1.06 -3.49 10.06
C VAL A 51 -1.91 -3.57 11.33
N ASN A 52 -2.58 -2.48 11.69
CA ASN A 52 -3.39 -2.41 12.92
C ASN A 52 -4.90 -2.25 12.62
N ALA A 53 -5.72 -2.11 13.66
CA ALA A 53 -7.17 -1.97 13.51
C ALA A 53 -7.58 -0.70 12.74
N THR A 54 -6.86 0.42 12.91
CA THR A 54 -7.11 1.67 12.19
C THR A 54 -6.81 1.50 10.71
N ASP A 55 -5.71 0.83 10.37
CA ASP A 55 -5.35 0.49 8.99
C ASP A 55 -6.46 -0.31 8.29
N LEU A 56 -7.02 -1.33 8.96
CA LEU A 56 -8.10 -2.17 8.42
C LEU A 56 -9.40 -1.38 8.25
N ARG A 57 -9.76 -0.56 9.25
CA ARG A 57 -10.94 0.31 9.18
C ARG A 57 -10.85 1.31 8.02
N LEU A 58 -9.65 1.82 7.71
CA LEU A 58 -9.44 2.69 6.56
C LEU A 58 -9.68 1.95 5.24
N GLU A 59 -9.27 0.69 5.11
CA GLU A 59 -9.56 -0.13 3.93
C GLU A 59 -11.08 -0.33 3.75
N GLU A 60 -11.78 -0.74 4.80
CA GLU A 60 -13.25 -0.90 4.82
C GLU A 60 -13.97 0.42 4.45
N THR A 61 -13.48 1.54 4.99
CA THR A 61 -14.05 2.86 4.70
C THR A 61 -13.82 3.27 3.25
N ILE A 62 -12.65 2.99 2.68
CA ILE A 62 -12.37 3.26 1.25
C ILE A 62 -13.37 2.49 0.36
N VAL A 63 -13.59 1.21 0.65
CA VAL A 63 -14.59 0.39 -0.07
C VAL A 63 -15.97 1.00 0.07
N THR A 64 -16.41 1.28 1.30
CA THR A 64 -17.74 1.85 1.60
C THR A 64 -17.99 3.16 0.85
N LEU A 65 -17.00 4.06 0.84
CA LEU A 65 -17.09 5.35 0.16
C LEU A 65 -17.15 5.22 -1.37
N LEU A 66 -16.47 4.23 -1.93
CA LEU A 66 -16.56 3.94 -3.37
C LEU A 66 -17.89 3.26 -3.71
N ASP A 67 -18.41 2.38 -2.85
CA ASP A 67 -19.71 1.68 -2.97
C ASP A 67 -20.89 2.65 -2.97
N ALA A 68 -20.81 3.72 -2.20
CA ALA A 68 -21.81 4.78 -2.18
C ALA A 68 -21.79 5.71 -3.42
N ARG A 69 -20.87 5.53 -4.36
CA ARG A 69 -20.70 6.42 -5.53
C ARG A 69 -20.87 5.66 -6.85
N ALA A 70 -21.05 6.42 -7.94
CA ALA A 70 -21.05 5.87 -9.30
C ALA A 70 -19.78 5.06 -9.60
N GLN A 71 -19.86 4.10 -10.52
CA GLN A 71 -18.80 3.12 -10.77
C GLN A 71 -17.46 3.77 -11.19
N ASP A 72 -17.52 4.87 -11.93
CA ASP A 72 -16.37 5.64 -12.41
C ASP A 72 -15.92 6.76 -11.46
N ALA A 73 -16.64 6.95 -10.34
CA ALA A 73 -16.32 7.97 -9.37
C ALA A 73 -14.99 7.69 -8.68
N THR A 74 -14.39 8.78 -8.20
CA THR A 74 -13.14 8.73 -7.45
C THR A 74 -13.33 9.32 -6.07
N ILE A 75 -12.53 8.88 -5.10
CA ILE A 75 -12.37 9.51 -3.78
C ILE A 75 -10.91 9.97 -3.61
N CYS A 76 -10.56 10.64 -2.53
CA CYS A 76 -9.16 10.81 -2.13
C CYS A 76 -8.89 10.17 -0.75
N PRO A 77 -7.62 9.95 -0.35
CA PRO A 77 -7.31 9.40 0.98
C PRO A 77 -7.90 10.21 2.14
N SER A 78 -8.07 11.52 1.97
CA SER A 78 -8.71 12.35 3.00
C SER A 78 -10.19 12.12 3.19
N ASP A 79 -10.90 11.59 2.19
CA ASP A 79 -12.31 11.22 2.36
C ASP A 79 -12.43 10.09 3.40
N ALA A 80 -11.60 9.05 3.29
CA ALA A 80 -11.58 7.94 4.24
C ALA A 80 -11.06 8.36 5.61
N ALA A 81 -10.00 9.17 5.68
CA ALA A 81 -9.47 9.66 6.93
C ALA A 81 -10.48 10.54 7.70
N ARG A 82 -11.19 11.44 7.01
CA ARG A 82 -12.21 12.30 7.64
C ARG A 82 -13.39 11.49 8.15
N ALA A 83 -13.78 10.44 7.44
CA ALA A 83 -14.91 9.60 7.84
C ALA A 83 -14.70 8.88 9.18
N ILE A 84 -13.45 8.59 9.57
CA ILE A 84 -13.17 7.84 10.82
C ILE A 84 -12.32 8.60 11.84
N GLY A 85 -11.69 9.71 11.44
CA GLY A 85 -10.65 10.39 12.23
C GLY A 85 -11.13 11.58 13.07
N GLY A 86 -12.39 12.00 12.94
CA GLY A 86 -12.92 13.15 13.69
C GLY A 86 -12.08 14.42 13.46
N GLU A 87 -11.79 15.17 14.53
CA GLU A 87 -10.97 16.39 14.47
C GLU A 87 -9.50 16.10 14.11
N GLU A 88 -8.99 14.92 14.49
CA GLU A 88 -7.60 14.48 14.30
C GLU A 88 -7.37 13.73 12.97
N TRP A 89 -8.30 13.85 12.01
CA TRP A 89 -8.22 13.10 10.74
C TRP A 89 -6.93 13.33 9.95
N ARG A 90 -6.23 14.45 10.19
CA ARG A 90 -4.96 14.76 9.52
C ARG A 90 -3.87 13.74 9.84
N ASP A 91 -3.86 13.19 11.05
CA ASP A 91 -2.90 12.15 11.47
C ASP A 91 -3.14 10.82 10.74
N LEU A 92 -4.35 10.63 10.22
CA LEU A 92 -4.72 9.47 9.41
C LEU A 92 -4.37 9.61 7.93
N MET A 93 -3.72 10.70 7.50
CA MET A 93 -3.32 10.87 6.09
C MET A 93 -2.37 9.79 5.60
N GLU A 94 -1.25 9.57 6.29
CA GLU A 94 -0.30 8.53 5.89
C GLU A 94 -0.88 7.12 6.09
N PRO A 95 -1.59 6.80 7.20
CA PRO A 95 -2.35 5.57 7.31
C PRO A 95 -3.33 5.32 6.14
N ALA A 96 -4.09 6.33 5.72
CA ALA A 96 -5.04 6.20 4.60
C ALA A 96 -4.31 5.94 3.28
N ARG A 97 -3.16 6.57 3.05
CA ARG A 97 -2.30 6.25 1.90
C ARG A 97 -1.78 4.82 1.99
N ARG A 98 -1.33 4.35 3.15
CA ARG A 98 -0.86 2.97 3.34
C ARG A 98 -1.95 1.95 3.04
N ALA A 99 -3.17 2.18 3.54
CA ALA A 99 -4.35 1.38 3.21
C ALA A 99 -4.59 1.30 1.70
N ALA A 100 -4.68 2.46 1.03
CA ALA A 100 -4.86 2.51 -0.41
C ALA A 100 -3.77 1.75 -1.18
N ARG A 101 -2.50 1.87 -0.77
CA ARG A 101 -1.39 1.13 -1.41
C ARG A 101 -1.50 -0.38 -1.21
N ARG A 102 -1.91 -0.85 -0.03
CA ARG A 102 -2.15 -2.29 0.20
C ARG A 102 -3.29 -2.81 -0.66
N MET A 103 -4.38 -2.06 -0.80
CA MET A 103 -5.50 -2.41 -1.69
C MET A 103 -5.06 -2.46 -3.17
N VAL A 104 -4.23 -1.51 -3.63
CA VAL A 104 -3.64 -1.56 -4.98
C VAL A 104 -2.79 -2.82 -5.16
N ALA A 105 -1.97 -3.17 -4.17
CA ALA A 105 -1.13 -4.35 -4.22
C ALA A 105 -1.92 -5.67 -4.30
N ARG A 106 -3.18 -5.67 -3.81
CA ARG A 106 -4.12 -6.79 -3.94
C ARG A 106 -4.98 -6.73 -5.22
N GLY A 107 -4.83 -5.68 -6.04
CA GLY A 107 -5.61 -5.48 -7.26
C GLY A 107 -7.04 -4.98 -7.03
N GLU A 108 -7.38 -4.55 -5.81
CA GLU A 108 -8.73 -4.11 -5.42
C GLU A 108 -8.98 -2.63 -5.72
N LEU A 109 -7.92 -1.87 -5.99
CA LEU A 109 -7.95 -0.42 -6.13
C LEU A 109 -6.95 0.06 -7.18
N GLN A 110 -7.24 1.20 -7.81
CA GLN A 110 -6.28 1.96 -8.61
C GLN A 110 -6.04 3.34 -7.98
N ILE A 111 -4.77 3.75 -7.92
CA ILE A 111 -4.38 5.12 -7.57
C ILE A 111 -4.11 5.89 -8.87
N THR A 112 -4.70 7.08 -8.97
CA THR A 112 -4.56 7.95 -10.14
C THR A 112 -4.15 9.37 -9.75
N GLN A 113 -3.47 10.05 -10.67
CA GLN A 113 -3.13 11.48 -10.58
C GLN A 113 -3.28 12.10 -11.96
N GLY A 114 -4.01 13.22 -12.06
CA GLY A 114 -4.35 13.81 -13.37
C GLY A 114 -5.14 12.87 -14.29
N GLY A 115 -5.89 11.90 -13.72
CA GLY A 115 -6.68 10.91 -14.47
C GLY A 115 -5.92 9.63 -14.86
N SER A 116 -4.58 9.65 -14.83
CA SER A 116 -3.73 8.50 -15.18
C SER A 116 -3.41 7.64 -13.98
N VAL A 117 -3.32 6.32 -14.16
CA VAL A 117 -2.84 5.40 -13.11
C VAL A 117 -1.36 5.68 -12.84
N VAL A 118 -0.98 5.76 -11.58
CA VAL A 118 0.39 6.05 -11.15
C VAL A 118 0.90 5.00 -10.17
N ASP A 119 2.22 4.87 -10.07
CA ASP A 119 2.83 3.97 -9.09
C ASP A 119 2.55 4.48 -7.65
N PRO A 120 1.87 3.68 -6.81
CA PRO A 120 1.59 4.03 -5.42
C PRO A 120 2.83 4.33 -4.59
N SER A 121 3.97 3.73 -4.91
CA SER A 121 5.20 3.82 -4.11
C SER A 121 5.93 5.16 -4.29
N THR A 122 5.71 5.82 -5.42
CA THR A 122 6.44 7.02 -5.83
C THR A 122 5.54 8.25 -6.00
N ALA A 123 4.21 8.08 -6.09
CA ALA A 123 3.26 9.18 -6.21
C ALA A 123 3.36 10.19 -5.05
N LYS A 124 3.50 11.47 -5.40
CA LYS A 124 3.60 12.59 -4.46
C LYS A 124 2.44 13.57 -4.67
N GLY A 125 1.95 14.14 -3.58
CA GLY A 125 0.87 15.13 -3.63
C GLY A 125 -0.53 14.50 -3.74
N PRO A 126 -1.53 15.26 -4.21
CA PRO A 126 -2.91 14.81 -4.28
C PRO A 126 -3.08 13.60 -5.21
N ILE A 127 -3.68 12.54 -4.67
CA ILE A 127 -4.00 11.33 -5.41
C ILE A 127 -5.50 11.03 -5.33
N ARG A 128 -6.01 10.34 -6.34
CA ARG A 128 -7.41 9.86 -6.41
C ARG A 128 -7.42 8.34 -6.37
N LEU A 129 -8.39 7.80 -5.65
CA LEU A 129 -8.64 6.37 -5.50
C LEU A 129 -9.89 6.02 -6.31
N ARG A 130 -9.83 4.93 -7.06
CA ARG A 130 -10.98 4.41 -7.82
C ARG A 130 -10.93 2.89 -7.90
N ARG A 131 -12.06 2.27 -8.24
CA ARG A 131 -12.08 0.85 -8.57
C ARG A 131 -11.25 0.56 -9.84
N PRO A 132 -10.67 -0.64 -9.94
CA PRO A 132 -10.16 -1.14 -11.20
C PRO A 132 -11.24 -1.09 -12.29
N ARG A 133 -10.81 -0.81 -13.52
CA ARG A 133 -11.66 -0.86 -14.72
C ARG A 133 -11.47 -2.19 -15.43
#